data_AF-A0A7K7KUI5-F1
#
_entry.id   AF-A0A7K7KUI5-F1
#
_cell.length_a   1.000
_cell.length_b   1.000
_cell.length_c   1.000
_cell.angle_alpha   90.00
_cell.angle_beta   90.00
_cell.angle_gamma   90.00
#
_symmetry.space_group_name_H-M   'P 1'
#
loop_
_entity.id
_entity.type
_entity.pdbx_description
1 polymer ?
#
loop_
_entity_poly.entity_id
_entity_poly.type
_entity_poly.pdbx_seq_one_letter_code
_entity_poly.pdbx_strand_id
1 'polypeptide(L)'
;QVTSVDASDKMLKYALKERWERRKEEPFDRWVIEEANWLTLEKDLEKPGDGFDAVICLGNSFAHLPDFKGDQSDHKLALRNIASMVRPGGVLVIDHRNYDHILATGCTPPGKNIYYKSDLTKDITTSVLLVNNKAHMVTLDYTVQVPPTEVGASPELSKFRLSYYPHRLEAFTALLKGAFQGKCQHSVLGDFQPYTPGQAHIPCYFIHVVKKT
;
A
#
# COMPACT_ATOMS: atom_id res chain seq x y z
N GLN A 1 -18.80 -9.86 -0.73
CA GLN A 1 -17.83 -10.97 -0.84
C GLN A 1 -16.45 -10.38 -1.08
N VAL A 2 -15.39 -10.99 -0.55
CA VAL A 2 -14.02 -10.48 -0.67
C VAL A 2 -13.13 -11.58 -1.27
N THR A 3 -12.26 -11.17 -2.18
CA THR A 3 -11.13 -11.96 -2.67
C THR A 3 -9.85 -11.20 -2.34
N SER A 4 -8.93 -11.86 -1.64
CA SER A 4 -7.64 -11.29 -1.24
C SER A 4 -6.51 -11.95 -1.99
N VAL A 5 -5.58 -11.15 -2.50
CA VAL A 5 -4.39 -11.65 -3.18
C VAL A 5 -3.14 -10.94 -2.70
N ASP A 6 -2.01 -11.64 -2.69
CA ASP A 6 -0.69 -11.11 -2.40
C ASP A 6 0.36 -11.93 -3.17
N ALA A 7 1.53 -11.36 -3.42
CA ALA A 7 2.65 -12.07 -4.03
C ALA A 7 3.58 -12.72 -2.98
N SER A 8 3.40 -12.37 -1.70
CA SER A 8 4.17 -12.89 -0.57
C SER A 8 3.46 -14.06 0.08
N ASP A 9 3.90 -15.28 -0.26
CA ASP A 9 3.48 -16.53 0.37
C ASP A 9 3.61 -16.50 1.91
N LYS A 10 4.68 -15.85 2.41
CA LYS A 10 4.94 -15.63 3.84
C LYS A 10 3.83 -14.83 4.51
N MET A 11 3.27 -13.83 3.83
CA MET A 11 2.15 -13.03 4.36
C MET A 11 0.82 -13.75 4.19
N LEU A 12 0.58 -14.37 3.02
CA LEU A 12 -0.62 -15.16 2.75
C LEU A 12 -0.82 -16.30 3.76
N LYS A 13 0.27 -16.91 4.23
CA LYS A 13 0.23 -17.93 5.28
C LYS A 13 -0.60 -17.50 6.50
N TYR A 14 -0.49 -16.25 6.93
CA TYR A 14 -1.24 -15.75 8.09
C TYR A 14 -2.73 -15.56 7.77
N ALA A 15 -3.06 -15.04 6.60
CA ALA A 15 -4.45 -14.89 6.16
C ALA A 15 -5.14 -16.25 5.97
N LEU A 16 -4.45 -17.22 5.36
CA LEU A 16 -4.93 -18.60 5.20
C LEU A 16 -5.14 -19.28 6.56
N LYS A 17 -4.25 -19.07 7.52
CA LYS A 17 -4.40 -19.57 8.89
C LYS A 17 -5.66 -18.99 9.56
N GLU A 18 -5.85 -17.67 9.50
CA GLU A 18 -7.04 -17.00 10.06
C GLU A 18 -8.34 -17.53 9.43
N ARG A 19 -8.38 -17.63 8.08
CA ARG A 19 -9.50 -18.21 7.36
C ARG A 19 -9.81 -19.63 7.85
N TRP A 20 -8.77 -20.46 8.00
CA TRP A 20 -8.94 -21.83 8.47
C TRP A 20 -9.48 -21.91 9.90
N GLU A 21 -8.97 -21.08 10.82
CA GLU A 21 -9.42 -21.06 12.22
C GLU A 21 -10.90 -20.69 12.33
N ARG A 22 -11.37 -19.79 11.46
CA ARG A 22 -12.74 -19.27 11.45
C ARG A 22 -13.65 -19.88 10.39
N ARG A 23 -13.21 -20.95 9.71
CA ARG A 23 -13.93 -21.60 8.58
C ARG A 23 -15.37 -22.05 8.86
N LYS A 24 -15.78 -22.14 10.13
CA LYS A 24 -17.16 -22.47 10.51
C LYS A 24 -18.11 -21.26 10.40
N GLU A 25 -17.56 -20.06 10.26
CA GLU A 25 -18.31 -18.83 10.01
C GLU A 25 -18.46 -18.65 8.49
N GLU A 26 -19.70 -18.59 8.01
CA GLU A 26 -20.01 -18.49 6.57
C GLU A 26 -19.24 -17.37 5.83
N PRO A 27 -19.03 -16.17 6.42
CA PRO A 27 -18.22 -15.14 5.77
C PRO A 27 -16.77 -15.54 5.51
N PHE A 28 -16.16 -16.35 6.39
CA PHE A 28 -14.78 -16.82 6.27
C PHE A 28 -14.67 -18.05 5.35
N ASP A 29 -15.69 -18.89 5.34
CA ASP A 29 -15.77 -20.01 4.39
C ASP A 29 -15.76 -19.50 2.94
N ARG A 30 -16.53 -18.43 2.67
CA ARG A 30 -16.65 -17.79 1.35
C ARG A 30 -15.55 -16.78 1.00
N TRP A 31 -14.64 -16.48 1.92
CA TRP A 31 -13.51 -15.60 1.67
C TRP A 31 -12.49 -16.29 0.76
N VAL A 32 -12.22 -15.73 -0.41
CA VAL A 32 -11.22 -16.29 -1.33
C VAL A 32 -9.86 -15.68 -1.05
N ILE A 33 -8.82 -16.50 -1.00
CA ILE A 33 -7.42 -16.10 -0.79
C ILE A 33 -6.57 -16.83 -1.80
N GLU A 34 -5.89 -16.09 -2.68
CA GLU A 34 -5.05 -16.64 -3.75
C GLU A 34 -3.71 -15.90 -3.83
N GLU A 35 -2.73 -16.50 -4.50
CA GLU A 35 -1.48 -15.82 -4.84
C GLU A 35 -1.64 -15.05 -6.15
N ALA A 36 -1.22 -13.78 -6.19
CA ALA A 36 -1.18 -13.01 -7.44
C ALA A 36 -0.14 -11.89 -7.38
N ASN A 37 0.38 -11.50 -8.55
CA ASN A 37 1.32 -10.40 -8.67
C ASN A 37 0.73 -9.28 -9.53
N TRP A 38 0.87 -8.02 -9.11
CA TRP A 38 0.31 -6.89 -9.88
C TRP A 38 0.80 -6.83 -11.33
N LEU A 39 2.01 -7.30 -11.62
CA LEU A 39 2.56 -7.33 -12.98
C LEU A 39 1.87 -8.37 -13.89
N THR A 40 1.25 -9.39 -13.32
CA THR A 40 0.58 -10.49 -14.03
C THR A 40 -0.88 -10.69 -13.61
N LEU A 41 -1.45 -9.78 -12.82
CA LEU A 41 -2.74 -9.90 -12.14
C LEU A 41 -3.91 -10.34 -13.03
N GLU A 42 -3.92 -9.90 -14.30
CA GLU A 42 -4.95 -10.30 -15.27
C GLU A 42 -4.96 -11.79 -15.62
N LYS A 43 -3.82 -12.46 -15.43
CA LYS A 43 -3.66 -13.90 -15.63
C LYS A 43 -3.82 -14.67 -14.32
N ASP A 44 -3.40 -14.05 -13.22
CA ASP A 44 -3.35 -14.68 -11.90
C ASP A 44 -4.75 -14.73 -11.25
N LEU A 45 -5.61 -13.75 -11.53
CA LEU A 45 -6.93 -13.65 -10.92
C LEU A 45 -8.03 -13.47 -11.96
N GLU A 46 -8.98 -14.42 -11.98
CA GLU A 46 -10.22 -14.26 -12.73
C GLU A 46 -11.15 -13.29 -11.98
N LYS A 47 -11.45 -12.15 -12.61
CA LYS A 47 -12.36 -11.15 -12.05
C LYS A 47 -13.83 -11.58 -12.23
N PRO A 48 -14.71 -11.27 -11.26
CA PRO A 48 -16.13 -11.61 -11.39
C PRO A 48 -16.80 -10.72 -12.42
N GLY A 49 -17.39 -11.31 -13.47
CA GLY A 49 -18.09 -10.57 -14.54
C GLY A 49 -17.20 -9.46 -15.13
N ASP A 50 -17.68 -8.21 -15.09
CA ASP A 50 -16.96 -7.05 -15.62
C ASP A 50 -15.91 -6.47 -14.64
N GLY A 51 -15.75 -7.04 -13.45
CA GLY A 51 -14.81 -6.64 -12.42
C GLY A 51 -15.41 -6.50 -11.01
N PHE A 52 -14.57 -6.11 -10.06
CA PHE A 52 -14.95 -5.87 -8.67
C PHE A 52 -15.59 -4.50 -8.48
N ASP A 53 -16.56 -4.41 -7.56
CA ASP A 53 -17.20 -3.17 -7.14
C ASP A 53 -16.19 -2.17 -6.55
N ALA A 54 -15.24 -2.70 -5.77
CA ALA A 54 -14.14 -1.97 -5.20
C ALA A 54 -12.86 -2.81 -5.21
N VAL A 55 -11.73 -2.16 -5.48
CA VAL A 55 -10.37 -2.73 -5.35
C VAL A 55 -9.60 -1.88 -4.36
N ILE A 56 -8.86 -2.51 -3.45
CA ILE A 56 -8.11 -1.79 -2.41
C ILE A 56 -6.62 -2.18 -2.42
N CYS A 57 -5.75 -1.20 -2.26
CA CYS A 57 -4.31 -1.36 -2.07
C CYS A 57 -3.84 -0.33 -1.04
N LEU A 58 -3.94 -0.69 0.24
CA LEU A 58 -3.72 0.20 1.37
C LEU A 58 -2.48 -0.20 2.17
N GLY A 59 -1.99 0.72 3.02
CA GLY A 59 -0.85 0.46 3.89
C GLY A 59 0.50 0.74 3.23
N ASN A 60 0.52 1.63 2.22
CA ASN A 60 1.71 1.97 1.43
C ASN A 60 2.30 0.77 0.66
N SER A 61 1.48 -0.24 0.38
CA SER A 61 1.93 -1.49 -0.25
C SER A 61 2.45 -1.28 -1.66
N PHE A 62 1.80 -0.43 -2.47
CA PHE A 62 2.21 -0.23 -3.87
C PHE A 62 3.65 0.29 -4.00
N ALA A 63 4.09 1.09 -3.03
CA ALA A 63 5.44 1.64 -3.00
C ALA A 63 6.53 0.56 -2.86
N HIS A 64 6.19 -0.70 -2.54
CA HIS A 64 7.16 -1.80 -2.54
C HIS A 64 7.64 -2.18 -3.94
N LEU A 65 6.90 -1.86 -5.00
CA LEU A 65 7.31 -2.17 -6.37
C LEU A 65 8.45 -1.21 -6.78
N PRO A 66 9.69 -1.69 -7.01
CA PRO A 66 10.80 -0.82 -7.40
C PRO A 66 10.76 -0.45 -8.88
N ASP A 67 11.47 0.62 -9.25
CA ASP A 67 11.67 1.05 -10.64
C ASP A 67 13.06 0.66 -11.14
N PHE A 68 13.27 -0.64 -11.42
CA PHE A 68 14.59 -1.13 -11.87
C PHE A 68 14.98 -0.63 -13.27
N LYS A 69 14.00 -0.27 -14.10
CA LYS A 69 14.20 0.18 -15.49
C LYS A 69 14.42 1.70 -15.59
N GLY A 70 14.00 2.46 -14.58
CA GLY A 70 14.16 3.92 -14.49
C GLY A 70 13.06 4.74 -15.20
N ASP A 71 12.10 4.07 -15.84
CA ASP A 71 11.03 4.66 -16.65
C ASP A 71 9.62 4.44 -16.06
N GLN A 72 9.55 3.79 -14.89
CA GLN A 72 8.32 3.38 -14.20
C GLN A 72 7.39 2.51 -15.05
N SER A 73 7.91 1.80 -16.06
CA SER A 73 7.09 0.92 -16.91
C SER A 73 6.39 -0.18 -16.10
N ASP A 74 7.06 -0.75 -15.10
CA ASP A 74 6.48 -1.76 -14.21
C ASP A 74 5.39 -1.16 -13.30
N HIS A 75 5.56 0.07 -12.82
CA HIS A 75 4.50 0.78 -12.07
C HIS A 75 3.28 1.01 -12.95
N LYS A 76 3.47 1.49 -14.18
CA LYS A 76 2.38 1.74 -15.14
C LYS A 76 1.65 0.44 -15.48
N LEU A 77 2.38 -0.66 -15.69
CA LEU A 77 1.80 -1.97 -15.94
C LEU A 77 0.99 -2.48 -14.74
N ALA A 78 1.58 -2.44 -13.54
CA ALA A 78 0.92 -2.88 -12.32
C ALA A 78 -0.37 -2.08 -12.06
N LEU A 79 -0.33 -0.75 -12.16
CA LEU A 79 -1.52 0.10 -11.97
C LEU A 79 -2.59 -0.15 -13.03
N ARG A 80 -2.19 -0.39 -14.28
CA ARG A 80 -3.14 -0.75 -15.36
C ARG A 80 -3.86 -2.07 -15.05
N ASN A 81 -3.11 -3.09 -14.62
CA ASN A 81 -3.68 -4.39 -14.27
C ASN A 81 -4.59 -4.27 -13.03
N ILE A 82 -4.21 -3.48 -12.02
CA ILE A 82 -5.07 -3.18 -10.86
C ILE A 82 -6.35 -2.46 -11.31
N ALA A 83 -6.25 -1.46 -12.18
CA ALA A 83 -7.40 -0.71 -12.70
C ALA A 83 -8.32 -1.56 -13.59
N SER A 84 -7.79 -2.62 -14.23
CA SER A 84 -8.58 -3.55 -15.04
C SER A 84 -9.46 -4.49 -14.21
N MET A 85 -9.13 -4.65 -12.92
CA MET A 85 -9.96 -5.37 -11.94
C MET A 85 -11.17 -4.58 -11.46
N VAL A 86 -11.18 -3.25 -11.64
CA VAL A 86 -12.32 -2.39 -11.24
C VAL A 86 -13.40 -2.42 -12.33
N ARG A 87 -14.64 -2.74 -11.97
CA ARG A 87 -15.78 -2.69 -12.91
C ARG A 87 -16.11 -1.25 -13.33
N PRO A 88 -16.81 -1.01 -14.45
CA PRO A 88 -17.39 0.30 -14.75
C PRO A 88 -18.25 0.83 -13.60
N GLY A 89 -18.04 2.08 -13.17
CA GLY A 89 -18.70 2.67 -12.00
C GLY A 89 -18.14 2.24 -10.64
N GLY A 90 -17.23 1.27 -10.60
CA GLY A 90 -16.53 0.80 -9.40
C GLY A 90 -15.41 1.74 -8.94
N VAL A 91 -14.79 1.41 -7.81
CA VAL A 91 -13.81 2.28 -7.13
C VAL A 91 -12.48 1.57 -6.86
N LEU A 92 -11.36 2.22 -7.14
CA LEU A 92 -10.05 1.87 -6.60
C LEU A 92 -9.74 2.79 -5.41
N VAL A 93 -9.35 2.20 -4.28
CA VAL A 93 -8.78 2.92 -3.14
C VAL A 93 -7.33 2.47 -2.96
N ILE A 94 -6.39 3.37 -3.22
CA ILE A 94 -4.96 3.07 -3.18
C ILE A 94 -4.20 4.19 -2.46
N ASP A 95 -3.26 3.83 -1.60
CA ASP A 95 -2.51 4.81 -0.82
C ASP A 95 -1.01 4.76 -1.08
N HIS A 96 -0.33 5.80 -0.59
CA HIS A 96 1.10 5.79 -0.38
C HIS A 96 1.47 6.72 0.79
N ARG A 97 2.63 6.52 1.40
CA ARG A 97 3.19 7.47 2.38
C ARG A 97 3.43 8.82 1.72
N ASN A 98 3.44 9.86 2.54
CA ASN A 98 3.82 11.21 2.10
C ASN A 98 5.33 11.30 1.82
N TYR A 99 5.74 10.80 0.65
CA TYR A 99 7.12 10.85 0.21
C TYR A 99 7.58 12.25 -0.15
N ASP A 100 6.67 13.18 -0.48
CA ASP A 100 7.02 14.59 -0.66
C ASP A 100 7.65 15.15 0.63
N HIS A 101 7.05 14.88 1.80
CA HIS A 101 7.63 15.25 3.09
C HIS A 101 8.92 14.49 3.40
N ILE A 102 8.95 13.17 3.16
CA ILE A 102 10.14 12.34 3.43
C ILE A 102 11.34 12.82 2.62
N LEU A 103 11.15 13.10 1.34
CA LEU A 103 12.23 13.56 0.47
C LEU A 103 12.68 14.99 0.80
N ALA A 104 11.78 15.84 1.33
CA ALA A 104 12.11 17.20 1.73
C ALA A 104 12.88 17.26 3.06
N THR A 105 12.57 16.37 4.00
CA THR A 105 13.09 16.43 5.38
C THR A 105 14.12 15.34 5.71
N GLY A 106 14.16 14.27 4.92
CA GLY A 106 14.92 13.07 5.24
C GLY A 106 14.27 12.18 6.31
N CYS A 107 13.08 12.54 6.81
CA CYS A 107 12.41 11.86 7.92
C CYS A 107 10.96 11.51 7.58
N THR A 108 10.43 10.43 8.14
CA THR A 108 8.99 10.16 8.08
C THR A 108 8.19 11.23 8.84
N PRO A 109 7.00 11.64 8.35
CA PRO A 109 6.16 12.61 9.06
C PRO A 109 5.93 12.22 10.52
N PRO A 110 5.92 13.18 11.46
CA PRO A 110 5.62 12.92 12.85
C PRO A 110 4.16 12.46 12.99
N GLY A 111 3.95 11.23 13.45
CA GLY A 111 2.60 10.67 13.60
C GLY A 111 2.62 9.16 13.81
N LYS A 112 1.53 8.63 14.39
CA LYS A 112 1.32 7.18 14.47
C LYS A 112 0.79 6.69 13.12
N ASN A 113 1.11 5.44 12.78
CA ASN A 113 0.52 4.78 11.62
C ASN A 113 -1.01 4.76 11.77
N ILE A 114 -1.72 5.30 10.77
CA ILE A 114 -3.19 5.42 10.78
C ILE A 114 -3.90 4.08 10.55
N TYR A 115 -3.21 3.08 9.96
CA TYR A 115 -3.76 1.75 9.69
C TYR A 115 -3.62 0.82 10.90
N TYR A 116 -2.49 0.92 11.60
CA TYR A 116 -2.16 0.06 12.73
C TYR A 116 -1.72 0.91 13.90
N LYS A 117 -2.58 1.03 14.90
CA LYS A 117 -2.24 1.66 16.18
C LYS A 117 -1.34 0.72 16.97
N SER A 118 -0.07 0.71 16.61
CA SER A 118 0.96 -0.03 17.31
C SER A 118 1.62 0.89 18.33
N ASP A 119 1.44 0.62 19.62
CA ASP A 119 2.28 1.19 20.67
C ASP A 119 3.65 0.47 20.74
N LEU A 120 3.88 -0.51 19.86
CA LEU A 120 5.09 -1.32 19.81
C LEU A 120 6.17 -0.69 18.92
N THR A 121 5.83 0.13 17.94
CA THR A 121 6.83 0.79 17.09
C THR A 121 7.49 1.92 17.87
N LYS A 122 8.80 1.78 18.16
CA LYS A 122 9.56 2.77 18.93
C LYS A 122 10.22 3.82 18.05
N ASP A 123 10.81 3.38 16.94
CA ASP A 123 11.63 4.23 16.09
C ASP A 123 11.56 3.79 14.63
N ILE A 124 11.66 4.78 13.73
CA ILE A 124 11.80 4.57 12.29
C ILE A 124 12.97 5.44 11.81
N THR A 125 14.09 4.79 11.52
CA THR A 125 15.21 5.47 10.86
C THR A 125 14.98 5.48 9.36
N THR A 126 15.15 6.66 8.74
CA THR A 126 14.87 6.88 7.31
C THR A 126 16.16 7.09 6.53
N SER A 127 16.33 6.37 5.43
CA SER A 127 17.45 6.52 4.49
C SER A 127 16.91 6.82 3.09
N VAL A 128 17.47 7.85 2.44
CA VAL A 128 17.09 8.23 1.07
C VAL A 128 18.26 7.97 0.13
N LEU A 129 18.02 7.16 -0.91
CA LEU A 129 18.97 6.93 -1.99
C LEU A 129 18.63 7.83 -3.19
N LEU A 130 19.59 8.67 -3.57
CA LEU A 130 19.55 9.46 -4.79
C LEU A 130 20.45 8.83 -5.86
N VAL A 131 19.95 8.71 -7.08
CA VAL A 131 20.72 8.31 -8.26
C VAL A 131 20.66 9.47 -9.25
N ASN A 132 21.82 10.06 -9.57
CA ASN A 132 21.91 11.24 -10.45
C ASN A 132 20.95 12.37 -10.04
N ASN A 133 20.91 12.70 -8.75
CA ASN A 133 20.05 13.72 -8.15
C ASN A 133 18.52 13.42 -8.25
N LYS A 134 18.14 12.19 -8.61
CA LYS A 134 16.74 11.73 -8.59
C LYS A 134 16.54 10.75 -7.44
N ALA A 135 15.50 10.98 -6.64
CA ALA A 135 15.12 10.03 -5.60
C ALA A 135 14.73 8.69 -6.22
N HIS A 136 15.42 7.63 -5.82
CA HIS A 136 15.27 6.30 -6.40
C HIS A 136 14.64 5.32 -5.40
N MET A 137 15.02 5.43 -4.12
CA MET A 137 14.55 4.53 -3.07
C MET A 137 14.56 5.23 -1.72
N VAL A 138 13.55 4.93 -0.90
CA VAL A 138 13.51 5.24 0.52
C VAL A 138 13.54 3.92 1.27
N THR A 139 14.44 3.81 2.24
CA THR A 139 14.56 2.65 3.12
C THR A 139 14.19 3.07 4.53
N LEU A 140 13.30 2.30 5.15
CA LEU A 140 12.85 2.50 6.52
C LEU A 140 13.30 1.33 7.38
N ASP A 141 14.06 1.63 8.42
CA ASP A 141 14.47 0.70 9.46
C ASP A 141 13.51 0.82 10.64
N TYR A 142 12.65 -0.18 10.81
CA TYR A 142 11.67 -0.23 11.88
C TYR A 142 12.28 -0.90 13.10
N THR A 143 12.20 -0.24 14.26
CA THR A 143 12.47 -0.85 15.57
C THR A 143 11.15 -1.06 16.31
N VAL A 144 10.77 -2.32 16.49
CA VAL A 144 9.50 -2.72 17.13
C VAL A 144 9.80 -3.46 18.43
N GLN A 145 9.08 -3.10 19.50
CA GLN A 145 9.11 -3.80 20.77
C GLN A 145 8.25 -5.06 20.68
N VAL A 146 8.86 -6.22 20.88
CA VAL A 146 8.15 -7.48 20.98
C VAL A 146 7.68 -7.65 22.42
N PRO A 147 6.38 -7.82 22.68
CA PRO A 147 5.89 -8.12 24.02
C PRO A 147 6.55 -9.39 24.54
N PRO A 148 7.00 -9.42 25.81
CA PRO A 148 7.61 -10.61 26.39
C PRO A 148 6.59 -11.76 26.40
N THR A 149 7.02 -12.94 25.95
CA THR A 149 6.20 -14.17 25.98
C THR A 149 6.14 -14.80 27.36
N GLU A 150 7.04 -14.41 28.27
CA GLU A 150 7.14 -14.92 29.64
C GLU A 150 7.01 -13.79 30.67
N VAL A 151 6.34 -14.07 31.78
CA VAL A 151 6.14 -13.11 32.87
C VAL A 151 7.50 -12.83 33.54
N GLY A 152 7.96 -11.57 33.44
CA GLY A 152 9.24 -11.12 34.02
C GLY A 152 10.39 -10.95 33.01
N ALA A 153 10.19 -11.31 31.74
CA ALA A 153 11.19 -11.07 30.70
C ALA A 153 11.21 -9.59 30.27
N SER A 154 12.41 -9.06 30.00
CA SER A 154 12.55 -7.73 29.42
C SER A 154 12.01 -7.71 27.99
N PRO A 155 11.30 -6.65 27.58
CA PRO A 155 10.80 -6.55 26.22
C PRO A 155 11.96 -6.52 25.20
N GLU A 156 11.88 -7.39 24.20
CA GLU A 156 12.88 -7.50 23.13
C GLU A 156 12.62 -6.45 22.04
N LEU A 157 13.66 -5.99 21.37
CA LEU A 157 13.54 -5.13 20.20
C LEU A 157 13.80 -5.94 18.93
N SER A 158 12.79 -6.09 18.09
CA SER A 158 12.94 -6.61 16.74
C SER A 158 13.21 -5.46 15.77
N LYS A 159 14.22 -5.62 14.91
CA LYS A 159 14.54 -4.68 13.84
C LYS A 159 14.34 -5.33 12.50
N PHE A 160 13.66 -4.63 11.59
CA PHE A 160 13.56 -5.05 10.19
C PHE A 160 13.56 -3.86 9.25
N ARG A 161 14.02 -4.10 8.03
CA ARG A 161 14.23 -3.08 7.00
C ARG A 161 13.28 -3.32 5.84
N LEU A 162 12.65 -2.25 5.37
CA LEU A 162 11.82 -2.26 4.17
C LEU A 162 12.22 -1.13 3.23
N SER A 163 12.18 -1.40 1.94
CA SER A 163 12.53 -0.45 0.88
C SER A 163 11.31 -0.14 0.03
N TYR A 164 11.25 1.11 -0.44
CA TYR A 164 10.10 1.65 -1.14
C TYR A 164 10.54 2.61 -2.25
N TYR A 165 9.75 2.68 -3.32
CA TYR A 165 9.83 3.74 -4.31
C TYR A 165 9.14 5.01 -3.79
N PRO A 166 9.80 6.18 -3.81
CA PRO A 166 9.27 7.39 -3.20
C PRO A 166 8.30 8.13 -4.13
N HIS A 167 7.09 7.60 -4.27
CA HIS A 167 6.02 8.19 -5.09
C HIS A 167 5.61 9.57 -4.55
N ARG A 168 5.93 10.63 -5.30
CA ARG A 168 5.42 11.99 -5.04
C ARG A 168 3.94 12.08 -5.41
N LEU A 169 3.18 12.86 -4.65
CA LEU A 169 1.72 12.97 -4.77
C LEU A 169 1.26 13.28 -6.20
N GLU A 170 1.86 14.28 -6.84
CA GLU A 170 1.47 14.71 -8.18
C GLU A 170 1.81 13.64 -9.23
N ALA A 171 3.01 13.06 -9.15
CA ALA A 171 3.45 12.01 -10.07
C ALA A 171 2.58 10.75 -9.94
N PHE A 172 2.25 10.34 -8.73
CA PHE A 172 1.37 9.19 -8.49
C PHE A 172 -0.06 9.45 -8.96
N THR A 173 -0.58 10.67 -8.74
CA THR A 173 -1.86 11.09 -9.30
C THR A 173 -1.90 10.97 -10.82
N ALA A 174 -0.83 11.37 -11.52
CA ALA A 174 -0.73 11.23 -12.97
C ALA A 174 -0.69 9.76 -13.42
N LEU A 175 0.06 8.90 -12.72
CA LEU A 175 0.10 7.46 -12.99
C LEU A 175 -1.28 6.82 -12.84
N LEU A 176 -2.02 7.14 -11.77
CA LEU A 176 -3.36 6.61 -11.53
C LEU A 176 -4.32 7.06 -12.64
N LYS A 177 -4.37 8.36 -12.98
CA LYS A 177 -5.20 8.83 -14.09
C LYS A 177 -4.84 8.14 -15.42
N GLY A 178 -3.54 7.92 -15.66
CA GLY A 178 -3.06 7.18 -16.82
C GLY A 178 -3.52 5.72 -16.87
N ALA A 179 -3.53 5.03 -15.72
CA ALA A 179 -4.01 3.64 -15.62
C ALA A 179 -5.49 3.49 -15.99
N PHE A 180 -6.30 4.52 -15.72
CA PHE A 180 -7.71 4.59 -16.12
C PHE A 180 -7.93 5.28 -17.47
N GLN A 181 -6.85 5.60 -18.22
CA GLN A 181 -6.90 6.29 -19.50
C GLN A 181 -7.68 7.62 -19.44
N GLY A 182 -7.63 8.30 -18.29
CA GLY A 182 -8.38 9.52 -18.01
C GLY A 182 -9.88 9.33 -17.76
N LYS A 183 -10.43 8.12 -17.90
CA LYS A 183 -11.85 7.78 -17.68
C LYS A 183 -12.11 7.48 -16.21
N CYS A 184 -11.87 8.46 -15.36
CA CYS A 184 -12.11 8.34 -13.93
C CYS A 184 -12.39 9.68 -13.25
N GLN A 185 -13.13 9.63 -12.15
CA GLN A 185 -13.14 10.68 -11.14
C GLN A 185 -12.06 10.36 -10.10
N HIS A 186 -11.28 11.37 -9.71
CA HIS A 186 -10.15 11.19 -8.80
C HIS A 186 -10.26 12.20 -7.66
N SER A 187 -10.08 11.72 -6.43
CA SER A 187 -9.92 12.55 -5.24
C SER A 187 -8.81 11.99 -4.36
N VAL A 188 -8.27 12.86 -3.49
CA VAL A 188 -7.20 12.52 -2.55
C VAL A 188 -7.61 12.94 -1.16
N LEU A 189 -7.34 12.06 -0.19
CA LEU A 189 -7.47 12.32 1.23
C LEU A 189 -6.07 12.29 1.86
N GLY A 190 -5.88 13.10 2.91
CA GLY A 190 -4.71 13.06 3.77
C GLY A 190 -5.14 12.45 5.09
N ASP A 191 -4.60 11.28 5.45
CA ASP A 191 -4.98 10.55 6.66
C ASP A 191 -6.51 10.40 6.85
N PHE A 192 -7.21 10.01 5.79
CA PHE A 192 -8.68 9.88 5.70
C PHE A 192 -9.47 11.18 5.88
N GLN A 193 -8.82 12.35 5.89
CA GLN A 193 -9.48 13.66 5.89
C GLN A 193 -9.35 14.32 4.51
N PRO A 194 -10.27 15.23 4.12
CA PRO A 194 -10.13 16.01 2.89
C PRO A 194 -8.75 16.69 2.83
N TYR A 195 -8.05 16.55 1.72
CA TYR A 195 -6.72 17.13 1.54
C TYR A 195 -6.79 18.39 0.67
N THR A 196 -6.16 19.46 1.14
CA THR A 196 -5.91 20.68 0.35
C THR A 196 -4.41 20.99 0.35
N PRO A 197 -3.79 21.26 -0.82
CA PRO A 197 -2.39 21.69 -0.88
C PRO A 197 -2.14 22.91 0.02
N GLY A 198 -1.07 22.86 0.82
CA GLY A 198 -0.72 23.94 1.75
C GLY A 198 -1.50 23.95 3.08
N GLN A 199 -2.35 22.95 3.35
CA GLN A 199 -2.99 22.82 4.66
C GLN A 199 -1.96 22.65 5.79
N ALA A 200 -2.32 23.09 7.01
CA ALA A 200 -1.42 23.03 8.16
C ALA A 200 -1.07 21.59 8.59
N HIS A 201 -2.04 20.65 8.49
CA HIS A 201 -1.82 19.24 8.83
C HIS A 201 -1.03 18.54 7.72
N ILE A 202 0.15 18.01 8.05
CA ILE A 202 0.96 17.21 7.14
C ILE A 202 0.53 15.75 7.28
N PRO A 203 -0.14 15.16 6.27
CA PRO A 203 -0.60 13.79 6.40
C PRO A 203 0.57 12.80 6.35
N CYS A 204 0.42 11.69 7.06
CA CYS A 204 1.34 10.55 6.97
C CYS A 204 1.15 9.78 5.66
N TYR A 205 -0.09 9.69 5.18
CA TYR A 205 -0.49 8.95 3.98
C TYR A 205 -1.39 9.81 3.09
N PHE A 206 -1.21 9.65 1.78
CA PHE A 206 -2.17 10.08 0.78
C PHE A 206 -3.00 8.88 0.35
N ILE A 207 -4.31 8.98 0.48
CA ILE A 207 -5.26 7.96 0.03
C ILE A 207 -5.95 8.48 -1.22
N HIS A 208 -5.73 7.81 -2.34
CA HIS A 208 -6.38 8.10 -3.60
C HIS A 208 -7.66 7.28 -3.74
N VAL A 209 -8.76 7.96 -4.06
CA VAL A 209 -10.03 7.33 -4.41
C VAL A 209 -10.29 7.62 -5.89
N VAL A 210 -10.29 6.55 -6.69
CA VAL A 210 -10.47 6.62 -8.14
C VAL A 210 -11.75 5.89 -8.52
N LYS A 211 -12.77 6.60 -8.96
CA LYS A 211 -14.01 5.99 -9.48
C LYS A 211 -13.91 5.86 -11.00
N LYS A 212 -14.05 4.65 -11.53
CA LYS A 212 -14.05 4.36 -12.97
C LYS A 212 -15.33 4.88 -13.61
N THR A 213 -15.21 5.63 -14.71
CA THR A 213 -16.36 6.18 -15.47
C THR A 213 -16.58 5.45 -16.76
#